data_AF-A0A220W263-F1
#
_entry.id   AF-A0A220W263-F1
#
_cell.length_a   1.000
_cell.length_b   1.000
_cell.length_c   1.000
_cell.angle_alpha   90.00
_cell.angle_beta   90.00
_cell.angle_gamma   90.00
#
_symmetry.space_group_name_H-M   'P 1'
#
loop_
_entity.id
_entity.type
_entity.pdbx_description
1 polymer ?
#
loop_
_entity_poly.entity_id
_entity_poly.type
_entity_poly.pdbx_seq_one_letter_code
_entity_poly.pdbx_strand_id
1 'polypeptide(L)'
;MRYLPLTPDDRQSMLSKIGAQSIDDLFVDVPEEARLNGPIEGLPMHAGEMAVEAHMKALARKNHAAGDMPFFLGAGAYRHHVPASVDHIIQRGEFLTAYTPYQPEIAQGTLQTLFEFQTQVARLFGGDVANASMYDGSTACWEAITMARRITKRGKAILSSGLHPHYVSVAKTMARFTKDDLAYQAPTLDAATDSDGLLEQIDDETSCVVVQYPDILGRIGDLTAIAEKAHQHKALLIAVVTEPVALGAIKSPGEMDADIVVGEGQSLGVGLQFGGPYVGLFGCKQKYVRQMPGRLCGETVDAEGKRGFVLTLSTREQHIRREKATSNICTNSGLCALAFSAHMTLLGEKGLRELAMLNHKKAVQAANRLSQISGVKLLNDSFFNEFTLVLDKDARPVVRQLADQRILAGVSLGRLYPDVTPLAHGLLVAVTETSTDGELEEFATALEGALS
;
A
#
# COMPACT_ATOMS: atom_id res chain seq x y z
N MET A 1 -16.76 -6.46 -29.97
CA MET A 1 -16.44 -7.87 -29.62
C MET A 1 -17.67 -8.57 -29.04
N ARG A 2 -17.85 -9.90 -29.16
CA ARG A 2 -18.95 -10.60 -28.46
C ARG A 2 -18.47 -11.05 -27.08
N TYR A 3 -19.13 -10.59 -26.01
CA TYR A 3 -18.86 -11.04 -24.65
C TYR A 3 -19.35 -12.47 -24.40
N LEU A 4 -20.55 -12.79 -24.92
CA LEU A 4 -21.10 -14.14 -24.88
C LEU A 4 -20.64 -14.89 -26.15
N PRO A 5 -19.86 -15.98 -26.02
CA PRO A 5 -19.30 -16.68 -27.18
C PRO A 5 -20.38 -17.49 -27.93
N LEU A 6 -21.44 -17.91 -27.23
CA LEU A 6 -22.48 -18.80 -27.75
C LEU A 6 -23.47 -18.07 -28.66
N THR A 7 -23.64 -18.61 -29.86
CA THR A 7 -24.62 -18.17 -30.85
C THR A 7 -26.05 -18.60 -30.49
N PRO A 8 -27.09 -18.05 -31.15
CA PRO A 8 -28.45 -18.57 -31.00
C PRO A 8 -28.57 -20.07 -31.29
N ASP A 9 -27.83 -20.58 -32.28
CA ASP A 9 -27.84 -22.00 -32.65
C ASP A 9 -27.21 -22.88 -31.56
N ASP A 10 -26.08 -22.44 -30.98
CA ASP A 10 -25.46 -23.14 -29.84
C ASP A 10 -26.44 -23.23 -28.66
N ARG A 11 -27.10 -22.12 -28.33
CA ARG A 11 -28.07 -22.05 -27.23
C ARG A 11 -29.27 -22.96 -27.48
N GLN A 12 -29.81 -22.97 -28.70
CA GLN A 12 -30.93 -23.84 -29.05
C GLN A 12 -30.55 -25.32 -28.94
N SER A 13 -29.36 -25.70 -29.42
CA SER A 13 -28.83 -27.05 -29.31
C SER A 13 -28.66 -27.48 -27.85
N MET A 14 -28.10 -26.60 -27.01
CA MET A 14 -27.95 -26.84 -25.57
C MET A 14 -29.30 -27.00 -24.86
N LEU A 15 -30.27 -26.12 -25.12
CA LEU A 15 -31.63 -26.19 -24.55
C LEU A 15 -32.33 -27.50 -24.95
N SER A 16 -32.23 -27.87 -26.23
CA SER A 16 -32.82 -29.11 -26.75
C SER A 16 -32.20 -30.34 -26.10
N LYS A 17 -30.89 -30.31 -25.79
CA LYS A 17 -30.17 -31.41 -25.13
C LYS A 17 -30.64 -31.65 -23.69
N ILE A 18 -30.99 -30.59 -22.97
CA ILE A 18 -31.47 -30.67 -21.58
C ILE A 18 -32.99 -30.72 -21.46
N GLY A 19 -33.72 -30.62 -22.58
CA GLY A 19 -35.19 -30.67 -22.61
C GLY A 19 -35.87 -29.37 -22.18
N ALA A 20 -35.14 -28.25 -22.12
CA ALA A 20 -35.70 -26.93 -21.84
C ALA A 20 -36.21 -26.28 -23.15
N GLN A 21 -37.34 -25.59 -23.08
CA GLN A 21 -37.94 -24.88 -24.22
C GLN A 21 -37.42 -23.44 -24.33
N SER A 22 -37.03 -22.84 -23.19
CA SER A 22 -36.56 -21.46 -23.13
C SER A 22 -35.43 -21.28 -22.10
N ILE A 23 -34.78 -20.12 -22.13
CA ILE A 23 -33.83 -19.72 -21.07
C ILE A 23 -34.55 -19.55 -19.74
N ASP A 24 -35.81 -19.10 -19.74
CA ASP A 24 -36.59 -18.86 -18.52
C ASP A 24 -36.86 -20.17 -17.75
N ASP A 25 -36.94 -21.29 -18.46
CA ASP A 25 -37.10 -22.63 -17.88
C ASP A 25 -35.90 -23.00 -16.97
N LEU A 26 -34.73 -22.38 -17.15
CA LEU A 26 -33.54 -22.61 -16.33
C LEU A 26 -33.58 -21.88 -14.98
N PHE A 27 -34.53 -20.95 -14.81
CA PHE A 27 -34.65 -20.11 -13.63
C PHE A 27 -35.91 -20.38 -12.81
N VAL A 28 -36.65 -21.46 -13.09
CA VAL A 28 -37.90 -21.82 -12.39
C VAL A 28 -37.70 -21.99 -10.88
N ASP A 29 -36.51 -22.41 -10.44
CA ASP A 29 -36.15 -22.58 -9.03
C ASP A 29 -35.93 -21.26 -8.28
N VAL A 30 -35.79 -20.13 -8.99
CA VAL A 30 -35.74 -18.80 -8.37
C VAL A 30 -37.16 -18.39 -8.00
N PRO A 31 -37.50 -18.14 -6.71
CA PRO A 31 -38.85 -17.74 -6.31
C PRO A 31 -39.33 -16.50 -7.09
N GLU A 32 -40.58 -16.51 -7.56
CA GLU A 32 -41.14 -15.41 -8.37
C GLU A 32 -41.05 -14.06 -7.65
N GLU A 33 -41.32 -14.04 -6.34
CA GLU A 33 -41.20 -12.87 -5.47
C GLU A 33 -39.77 -12.29 -5.37
N ALA A 34 -38.74 -13.07 -5.74
CA ALA A 34 -37.35 -12.63 -5.79
C ALA A 34 -36.91 -12.17 -7.19
N ARG A 35 -37.76 -12.31 -8.22
CA ARG A 35 -37.46 -11.90 -9.59
C ARG A 35 -37.82 -10.43 -9.78
N LEU A 36 -37.07 -9.75 -10.64
CA LEU A 36 -37.47 -8.43 -11.11
C LEU A 36 -38.62 -8.57 -12.11
N ASN A 37 -39.59 -7.66 -12.06
CA ASN A 37 -40.72 -7.62 -13.00
C ASN A 37 -40.33 -7.17 -14.42
N GLY A 38 -39.05 -6.94 -14.67
CA GLY A 38 -38.51 -6.47 -15.95
C GLY A 38 -37.01 -6.22 -15.87
N PRO A 39 -36.43 -5.53 -16.87
CA PRO A 39 -35.05 -5.07 -16.83
C PRO A 39 -34.78 -4.16 -15.63
N ILE A 40 -33.50 -3.95 -15.33
CA ILE A 40 -33.07 -3.03 -14.26
C ILE A 40 -33.52 -1.61 -14.62
N GLU A 41 -34.38 -1.02 -13.79
CA GLU A 41 -34.93 0.32 -14.01
C GLU A 41 -33.82 1.37 -14.13
N GLY A 42 -33.95 2.29 -15.09
CA GLY A 42 -32.99 3.38 -15.31
C GLY A 42 -31.69 2.98 -16.01
N LEU A 43 -31.49 1.70 -16.36
CA LEU A 43 -30.33 1.26 -17.15
C LEU A 43 -30.68 1.03 -18.62
N PRO A 44 -29.86 1.54 -19.58
CA PRO A 44 -30.02 1.21 -20.98
C PRO A 44 -29.70 -0.27 -21.23
N MET A 45 -30.39 -0.90 -22.17
CA MET A 45 -30.21 -2.33 -22.48
C MET A 45 -28.83 -2.67 -23.01
N HIS A 46 -28.25 -1.80 -23.84
CA HIS A 46 -26.89 -1.96 -24.35
C HIS A 46 -26.31 -0.64 -24.84
N ALA A 47 -24.99 -0.60 -24.96
CA ALA A 47 -24.24 0.41 -25.72
C ALA A 47 -23.17 -0.30 -26.55
N GLY A 48 -22.88 0.23 -27.74
CA GLY A 48 -21.77 -0.29 -28.55
C GLY A 48 -20.43 0.04 -27.89
N GLU A 49 -19.43 -0.82 -28.11
CA GLU A 49 -18.07 -0.69 -27.56
C GLU A 49 -17.47 0.71 -27.79
N MET A 50 -17.57 1.24 -29.02
CA MET A 50 -17.12 2.60 -29.36
C MET A 50 -17.83 3.71 -28.56
N ALA A 51 -19.13 3.55 -28.30
CA ALA A 51 -19.91 4.53 -27.55
C ALA A 51 -19.52 4.51 -26.07
N VAL A 52 -19.30 3.32 -25.50
CA VAL A 52 -18.78 3.16 -24.13
C VAL A 52 -17.41 3.79 -24.00
N GLU A 53 -16.48 3.50 -24.92
CA GLU A 53 -15.15 4.11 -24.90
C GLU A 53 -15.20 5.63 -24.99
N ALA A 54 -15.99 6.19 -25.90
CA ALA A 54 -16.12 7.64 -26.06
C ALA A 54 -16.67 8.28 -24.78
N HIS A 55 -17.66 7.66 -24.16
CA HIS A 55 -18.23 8.12 -22.89
C HIS A 55 -17.19 8.10 -21.76
N MET A 56 -16.48 6.98 -21.58
CA MET A 56 -15.46 6.84 -20.54
C MET A 56 -14.29 7.81 -20.76
N LYS A 57 -13.83 8.01 -22.01
CA LYS A 57 -12.81 9.01 -22.36
C LYS A 57 -13.26 10.43 -22.02
N ALA A 58 -14.53 10.77 -22.26
CA ALA A 58 -15.07 12.09 -21.93
C ALA A 58 -15.13 12.33 -20.42
N LEU A 59 -15.44 11.30 -19.62
CA LEU A 59 -15.39 11.38 -18.15
C LEU A 59 -13.95 11.52 -17.64
N ALA A 60 -13.01 10.72 -18.16
CA ALA A 60 -11.62 10.75 -17.74
C ALA A 60 -10.96 12.13 -17.96
N ARG A 61 -11.31 12.85 -19.04
CA ARG A 61 -10.81 14.20 -19.33
C ARG A 61 -11.23 15.28 -18.32
N LYS A 62 -12.15 14.98 -17.41
CA LYS A 62 -12.51 15.89 -16.32
C LYS A 62 -11.52 15.84 -15.15
N ASN A 63 -10.67 14.82 -15.11
CA ASN A 63 -9.64 14.65 -14.08
C ASN A 63 -8.33 15.29 -14.54
N HIS A 64 -7.46 15.59 -13.56
CA HIS A 64 -6.05 15.87 -13.78
C HIS A 64 -5.24 14.67 -13.32
N ALA A 65 -4.39 14.14 -14.21
CA ALA A 65 -3.49 13.06 -13.89
C ALA A 65 -2.30 13.57 -13.07
N ALA A 66 -1.68 12.68 -12.30
CA ALA A 66 -0.45 12.99 -11.58
C ALA A 66 0.68 13.29 -12.58
N GLY A 67 1.15 14.55 -12.60
CA GLY A 67 2.14 15.02 -13.56
C GLY A 67 1.60 15.91 -14.68
N ASP A 68 0.28 16.19 -14.73
CA ASP A 68 -0.29 17.25 -15.59
C ASP A 68 0.12 18.67 -15.13
N MET A 69 0.76 18.76 -13.97
CA MET A 69 1.06 19.96 -13.21
C MET A 69 2.14 19.63 -12.15
N PRO A 70 2.83 20.65 -11.59
CA PRO A 70 3.75 20.44 -10.47
C PRO A 70 3.10 19.59 -9.36
N PHE A 71 3.77 18.48 -9.00
CA PHE A 71 3.22 17.46 -8.11
C PHE A 71 4.18 17.15 -6.96
N PHE A 72 3.80 17.57 -5.76
CA PHE A 72 4.59 17.41 -4.53
C PHE A 72 3.79 16.70 -3.41
N LEU A 73 2.71 16.01 -3.77
CA LEU A 73 1.92 15.22 -2.83
C LEU A 73 2.64 13.91 -2.49
N GLY A 74 2.55 13.51 -1.22
CA GLY A 74 3.00 12.22 -0.70
C GLY A 74 2.00 11.65 0.30
N ALA A 75 2.42 11.45 1.54
CA ALA A 75 1.65 10.84 2.62
C ALA A 75 1.17 9.42 2.28
N GLY A 76 2.11 8.56 1.86
CA GLY A 76 1.83 7.15 1.56
C GLY A 76 1.37 6.84 0.14
N ALA A 77 1.35 7.83 -0.76
CA ALA A 77 1.10 7.64 -2.18
C ALA A 77 2.02 8.56 -2.99
N TYR A 78 2.98 7.97 -3.70
CA TYR A 78 4.10 8.71 -4.28
C TYR A 78 4.14 8.55 -5.80
N ARG A 79 4.38 9.66 -6.51
CA ARG A 79 4.51 9.66 -7.96
C ARG A 79 5.90 9.20 -8.36
N HIS A 80 6.00 7.96 -8.80
CA HIS A 80 7.21 7.40 -9.42
C HIS A 80 7.00 7.11 -10.89
N HIS A 81 8.08 7.11 -11.66
CA HIS A 81 8.06 6.65 -13.04
C HIS A 81 7.83 5.13 -13.08
N VAL A 82 6.77 4.70 -13.78
CA VAL A 82 6.52 3.28 -14.06
C VAL A 82 7.06 2.98 -15.46
N PRO A 83 8.09 2.12 -15.61
CA PRO A 83 8.62 1.79 -16.92
C PRO A 83 7.59 1.07 -17.80
N ALA A 84 7.54 1.39 -19.10
CA ALA A 84 6.61 0.76 -20.05
C ALA A 84 6.74 -0.78 -20.11
N SER A 85 7.91 -1.33 -19.77
CA SER A 85 8.11 -2.77 -19.63
C SER A 85 7.24 -3.39 -18.54
N VAL A 86 6.93 -2.67 -17.46
CA VAL A 86 6.02 -3.13 -16.40
C VAL A 86 4.60 -3.29 -16.97
N ASP A 87 4.09 -2.25 -17.63
CA ASP A 87 2.77 -2.28 -18.28
C ASP A 87 2.68 -3.43 -19.30
N HIS A 88 3.73 -3.61 -20.10
CA HIS A 88 3.78 -4.71 -21.07
C HIS A 88 3.65 -6.08 -20.40
N ILE A 89 4.33 -6.30 -19.26
CA ILE A 89 4.29 -7.59 -18.55
C ILE A 89 2.93 -7.84 -17.91
N ILE A 90 2.36 -6.85 -17.21
CA ILE A 90 1.07 -7.05 -16.50
C ILE A 90 -0.12 -7.16 -17.44
N GLN A 91 0.00 -6.72 -18.70
CA GLN A 91 -1.03 -6.86 -19.73
C GLN A 91 -0.98 -8.20 -20.47
N ARG A 92 0.02 -9.05 -20.22
CA ARG A 92 0.09 -10.40 -20.79
C ARG A 92 -1.06 -11.26 -20.25
N GLY A 93 -1.81 -11.89 -21.14
CA GLY A 93 -3.04 -12.62 -20.80
C GLY A 93 -2.81 -13.73 -19.76
N GLU A 94 -1.70 -14.45 -19.83
CA GLU A 94 -1.29 -15.50 -18.89
C GLU A 94 -1.09 -15.01 -17.45
N PHE A 95 -0.89 -13.72 -17.22
CA PHE A 95 -0.87 -13.11 -15.90
C PHE A 95 -2.17 -12.38 -15.57
N LEU A 96 -2.70 -11.61 -16.52
CA LEU A 96 -3.87 -10.76 -16.32
C LEU A 96 -5.16 -11.56 -16.08
N THR A 97 -5.29 -12.71 -16.74
CA THR A 97 -6.52 -13.53 -16.72
C THR A 97 -6.43 -14.72 -15.79
N ALA A 98 -5.22 -15.07 -15.33
CA ALA A 98 -5.03 -16.17 -14.40
C ALA A 98 -5.60 -15.81 -13.03
N TYR A 99 -6.15 -16.81 -12.35
CA TYR A 99 -6.58 -16.68 -10.96
C TYR A 99 -5.57 -17.37 -10.02
N THR A 100 -5.96 -17.53 -8.76
CA THR A 100 -5.12 -18.15 -7.73
C THR A 100 -4.52 -19.48 -8.25
N PRO A 101 -3.19 -19.69 -8.13
CA PRO A 101 -2.51 -20.87 -8.65
C PRO A 101 -2.72 -22.12 -7.79
N TYR A 102 -3.97 -22.60 -7.69
CA TYR A 102 -4.33 -23.80 -6.93
C TYR A 102 -3.84 -25.10 -7.59
N GLN A 103 -3.60 -25.10 -8.90
CA GLN A 103 -3.09 -26.23 -9.68
C GLN A 103 -1.62 -25.96 -10.03
N PRO A 104 -0.66 -26.31 -9.15
CA PRO A 104 0.72 -25.87 -9.29
C PRO A 104 1.40 -26.36 -10.57
N GLU A 105 1.04 -27.53 -11.08
CA GLU A 105 1.63 -28.17 -12.26
C GLU A 105 1.46 -27.33 -13.54
N ILE A 106 0.39 -26.54 -13.61
CA ILE A 106 0.08 -25.67 -14.75
C ILE A 106 0.23 -24.18 -14.43
N ALA A 107 0.75 -23.83 -13.26
CA ALA A 107 0.85 -22.46 -12.77
C ALA A 107 2.26 -22.05 -12.29
N GLN A 108 3.29 -22.82 -12.66
CA GLN A 108 4.68 -22.60 -12.20
C GLN A 108 5.22 -21.19 -12.49
N GLY A 109 4.87 -20.58 -13.63
CA GLY A 109 5.31 -19.21 -13.93
C GLY A 109 4.77 -18.17 -12.92
N THR A 110 3.49 -18.27 -12.57
CA THR A 110 2.89 -17.40 -11.54
C THR A 110 3.49 -17.69 -10.16
N LEU A 111 3.64 -18.97 -9.80
CA LEU A 111 4.19 -19.38 -8.50
C LEU A 111 5.65 -18.95 -8.33
N GLN A 112 6.45 -19.04 -9.39
CA GLN A 112 7.82 -18.53 -9.38
C GLN A 112 7.83 -17.02 -9.15
N THR A 113 7.01 -16.24 -9.87
CA THR A 113 6.95 -14.79 -9.64
C THR A 113 6.51 -14.45 -8.21
N LEU A 114 5.57 -15.19 -7.62
CA LEU A 114 5.19 -15.00 -6.22
C LEU A 114 6.35 -15.31 -5.26
N PHE A 115 7.14 -16.35 -5.54
CA PHE A 115 8.32 -16.68 -4.75
C PHE A 115 9.41 -15.59 -4.87
N GLU A 116 9.62 -15.05 -6.07
CA GLU A 116 10.54 -13.94 -6.33
C GLU A 116 10.09 -12.66 -5.64
N PHE A 117 8.79 -12.32 -5.71
CA PHE A 117 8.18 -11.21 -4.96
C PHE A 117 8.48 -11.32 -3.47
N GLN A 118 8.20 -12.48 -2.86
CA GLN A 118 8.47 -12.73 -1.44
C GLN A 118 9.95 -12.55 -1.11
N THR A 119 10.84 -13.04 -1.99
CA THR A 119 12.29 -12.91 -1.81
C THR A 119 12.74 -11.45 -1.86
N GLN A 120 12.20 -10.67 -2.80
CA GLN A 120 12.49 -9.25 -2.93
C GLN A 120 11.99 -8.47 -1.71
N VAL A 121 10.76 -8.72 -1.25
CA VAL A 121 10.20 -8.07 -0.06
C VAL A 121 10.97 -8.43 1.20
N ALA A 122 11.30 -9.71 1.41
CA ALA A 122 12.07 -10.15 2.58
C ALA A 122 13.45 -9.47 2.62
N ARG A 123 14.16 -9.42 1.48
CA ARG A 123 15.47 -8.74 1.37
C ARG A 123 15.34 -7.23 1.56
N LEU A 124 14.34 -6.60 0.96
CA LEU A 124 14.10 -5.16 1.07
C LEU A 124 13.86 -4.75 2.54
N PHE A 125 13.10 -5.56 3.28
CA PHE A 125 12.80 -5.32 4.69
C PHE A 125 13.89 -5.79 5.66
N GLY A 126 14.90 -6.52 5.19
CA GLY A 126 15.91 -7.16 6.04
C GLY A 126 15.32 -8.28 6.92
N GLY A 127 14.20 -8.88 6.51
CA GLY A 127 13.51 -9.96 7.23
C GLY A 127 13.76 -11.34 6.64
N ASP A 128 13.27 -12.39 7.32
CA ASP A 128 13.51 -13.78 6.93
C ASP A 128 12.54 -14.29 5.85
N VAL A 129 11.26 -13.91 5.96
CA VAL A 129 10.18 -14.41 5.11
C VAL A 129 9.14 -13.32 4.87
N ALA A 130 8.57 -13.30 3.66
CA ALA A 130 7.44 -12.45 3.30
C ALA A 130 6.30 -13.27 2.69
N ASN A 131 5.08 -12.76 2.78
CA ASN A 131 3.91 -13.36 2.15
C ASN A 131 3.73 -12.91 0.69
N ALA A 132 2.79 -13.52 -0.01
CA ALA A 132 2.44 -13.15 -1.39
C ALA A 132 1.43 -12.00 -1.44
N SER A 133 1.76 -10.85 -0.84
CA SER A 133 1.01 -9.59 -0.78
C SER A 133 -0.22 -9.52 0.14
N MET A 134 -0.58 -8.27 0.46
CA MET A 134 -1.79 -7.82 1.16
C MET A 134 -2.55 -6.80 0.29
N TYR A 135 -3.74 -6.35 0.72
CA TYR A 135 -4.53 -5.38 -0.03
C TYR A 135 -3.83 -4.03 -0.19
N ASP A 136 -3.33 -3.49 0.92
CA ASP A 136 -2.61 -2.22 1.03
C ASP A 136 -1.79 -2.23 2.32
N GLY A 137 -0.92 -1.23 2.50
CA GLY A 137 -0.11 -1.15 3.72
C GLY A 137 -0.92 -0.95 5.02
N SER A 138 -2.11 -0.34 4.97
CA SER A 138 -2.93 -0.06 6.16
C SER A 138 -3.57 -1.33 6.75
N THR A 139 -4.04 -2.20 5.86
CA THR A 139 -4.57 -3.52 6.21
C THR A 139 -3.44 -4.47 6.61
N ALA A 140 -2.26 -4.36 5.99
CA ALA A 140 -1.06 -5.08 6.42
C ALA A 140 -0.62 -4.67 7.85
N CYS A 141 -0.67 -3.38 8.18
CA CYS A 141 -0.43 -2.86 9.53
C CYS A 141 -1.38 -3.46 10.56
N TRP A 142 -2.69 -3.47 10.28
CA TRP A 142 -3.65 -4.10 11.19
C TRP A 142 -3.39 -5.60 11.34
N GLU A 143 -3.11 -6.32 10.25
CA GLU A 143 -2.82 -7.75 10.28
C GLU A 143 -1.55 -8.07 11.10
N ALA A 144 -0.55 -7.19 11.09
CA ALA A 144 0.63 -7.31 11.94
C ALA A 144 0.29 -7.17 13.43
N ILE A 145 -0.59 -6.22 13.80
CA ILE A 145 -1.07 -6.05 15.17
C ILE A 145 -1.82 -7.31 15.63
N THR A 146 -2.72 -7.85 14.80
CA THR A 146 -3.44 -9.08 15.17
C THR A 146 -2.53 -10.31 15.21
N MET A 147 -1.52 -10.38 14.35
CA MET A 147 -0.49 -11.41 14.37
C MET A 147 0.30 -11.36 15.68
N ALA A 148 0.72 -10.16 16.12
CA ALA A 148 1.36 -9.97 17.42
C ALA A 148 0.45 -10.42 18.57
N ARG A 149 -0.83 -10.01 18.58
CA ARG A 149 -1.82 -10.50 19.56
C ARG A 149 -1.90 -12.03 19.60
N ARG A 150 -1.91 -12.71 18.46
CA ARG A 150 -1.93 -14.20 18.42
C ARG A 150 -0.67 -14.82 19.02
N ILE A 151 0.49 -14.18 18.85
CA ILE A 151 1.79 -14.64 19.34
C ILE A 151 1.93 -14.39 20.85
N THR A 152 1.67 -13.18 21.31
CA THR A 152 1.87 -12.74 22.70
C THR A 152 0.69 -13.09 23.60
N LYS A 153 -0.50 -13.28 23.01
CA LYS A 153 -1.80 -13.43 23.70
C LYS A 153 -2.20 -12.20 24.51
N ARG A 154 -1.67 -11.03 24.16
CA ARG A 154 -1.94 -9.73 24.79
C ARG A 154 -2.62 -8.78 23.82
N GLY A 155 -3.47 -7.90 24.32
CA GLY A 155 -4.30 -7.00 23.50
C GLY A 155 -3.84 -5.54 23.44
N LYS A 156 -2.83 -5.13 24.22
CA LYS A 156 -2.32 -3.74 24.23
C LYS A 156 -1.32 -3.54 23.10
N ALA A 157 -1.59 -2.64 22.17
CA ALA A 157 -0.66 -2.21 21.13
C ALA A 157 -0.36 -0.72 21.28
N ILE A 158 0.93 -0.36 21.24
CA ILE A 158 1.39 1.02 21.31
C ILE A 158 1.69 1.47 19.88
N LEU A 159 1.07 2.55 19.43
CA LEU A 159 1.26 3.09 18.09
C LEU A 159 2.04 4.40 18.19
N SER A 160 3.16 4.49 17.48
CA SER A 160 3.92 5.73 17.32
C SER A 160 3.00 6.85 16.81
N SER A 161 3.21 8.05 17.34
CA SER A 161 2.56 9.26 16.86
C SER A 161 2.88 9.55 15.40
N GLY A 162 4.02 9.04 14.91
CA GLY A 162 4.46 9.14 13.52
C GLY A 162 3.76 8.19 12.55
N LEU A 163 2.91 7.27 13.03
CA LEU A 163 2.15 6.37 12.15
C LEU A 163 1.09 7.14 11.34
N HIS A 164 0.97 6.81 10.05
CA HIS A 164 0.02 7.44 9.14
C HIS A 164 -1.42 7.44 9.74
N PRO A 165 -2.14 8.57 9.75
CA PRO A 165 -3.42 8.69 10.46
C PRO A 165 -4.51 7.77 9.89
N HIS A 166 -4.51 7.52 8.58
CA HIS A 166 -5.40 6.51 7.98
C HIS A 166 -5.09 5.09 8.45
N TYR A 167 -3.82 4.73 8.73
CA TYR A 167 -3.47 3.41 9.25
C TYR A 167 -3.93 3.27 10.70
N VAL A 168 -3.76 4.35 11.49
CA VAL A 168 -4.35 4.45 12.84
C VAL A 168 -5.88 4.33 12.79
N SER A 169 -6.54 5.00 11.84
CA SER A 169 -7.99 4.95 11.66
C SER A 169 -8.49 3.54 11.32
N VAL A 170 -7.81 2.83 10.42
CA VAL A 170 -8.09 1.42 10.12
C VAL A 170 -7.89 0.55 11.35
N ALA A 171 -6.77 0.68 12.06
CA ALA A 171 -6.49 -0.09 13.28
C ALA A 171 -7.56 0.16 14.36
N LYS A 172 -7.91 1.43 14.64
CA LYS A 172 -8.99 1.81 15.58
C LYS A 172 -10.34 1.23 15.16
N THR A 173 -10.66 1.30 13.88
CA THR A 173 -11.92 0.76 13.34
C THR A 173 -12.04 -0.73 13.62
N MET A 174 -10.95 -1.47 13.39
CA MET A 174 -10.90 -2.92 13.55
C MET A 174 -10.82 -3.35 15.03
N ALA A 175 -10.07 -2.62 15.85
CA ALA A 175 -9.92 -2.89 17.28
C ALA A 175 -11.25 -2.88 18.05
N ARG A 176 -12.27 -2.14 17.57
CA ARG A 176 -13.64 -2.19 18.11
C ARG A 176 -14.25 -3.60 18.09
N PHE A 177 -13.89 -4.42 17.10
CA PHE A 177 -14.43 -5.77 16.93
C PHE A 177 -13.60 -6.85 17.62
N THR A 178 -12.32 -6.60 17.88
CA THR A 178 -11.39 -7.55 18.51
C THR A 178 -11.10 -7.25 19.98
N LYS A 179 -11.51 -6.06 20.46
CA LYS A 179 -11.24 -5.54 21.80
C LYS A 179 -9.73 -5.47 22.07
N ASP A 180 -8.97 -5.01 21.08
CA ASP A 180 -7.58 -4.58 21.27
C ASP A 180 -7.57 -3.18 21.90
N ASP A 181 -6.62 -2.93 22.78
CA ASP A 181 -6.37 -1.62 23.39
C ASP A 181 -5.24 -0.93 22.63
N LEU A 182 -5.55 0.20 21.99
CA LEU A 182 -4.59 0.93 21.16
C LEU A 182 -4.18 2.22 21.86
N ALA A 183 -2.94 2.27 22.36
CA ALA A 183 -2.33 3.48 22.89
C ALA A 183 -1.78 4.31 21.72
N TYR A 184 -2.38 5.47 21.45
CA TYR A 184 -1.98 6.37 20.37
C TYR A 184 -2.25 7.82 20.73
N GLN A 185 -1.32 8.70 20.37
CA GLN A 185 -1.48 10.15 20.40
C GLN A 185 -1.05 10.74 19.06
N ALA A 186 -1.65 11.86 18.66
CA ALA A 186 -1.27 12.56 17.44
C ALA A 186 0.16 13.14 17.58
N PRO A 187 0.90 13.31 16.47
CA PRO A 187 2.25 13.84 16.54
C PRO A 187 2.24 15.34 16.89
N THR A 188 3.37 15.80 17.43
CA THR A 188 3.69 17.22 17.54
C THR A 188 4.60 17.64 16.39
N LEU A 189 4.60 18.94 16.05
CA LEU A 189 5.56 19.50 15.10
C LEU A 189 6.95 19.62 15.76
N ASP A 190 7.60 18.48 15.93
CA ASP A 190 8.97 18.35 16.45
C ASP A 190 9.85 17.59 15.44
N ALA A 191 11.12 17.95 15.38
CA ALA A 191 12.13 17.27 14.56
C ALA A 191 12.44 15.86 15.09
N ALA A 192 12.44 15.68 16.41
CA ALA A 192 12.72 14.40 17.06
C ALA A 192 11.54 13.43 16.90
N THR A 193 11.83 12.12 16.81
CA THR A 193 10.81 11.07 16.86
C THR A 193 10.26 10.90 18.28
N ASP A 194 9.15 10.17 18.43
CA ASP A 194 8.54 9.90 19.73
C ASP A 194 9.16 8.69 20.46
N SER A 195 10.39 8.31 20.10
CA SER A 195 11.05 7.07 20.57
C SER A 195 11.11 6.98 22.10
N ASP A 196 11.50 8.06 22.80
CA ASP A 196 11.60 8.07 24.26
C ASP A 196 10.23 7.84 24.91
N GLY A 197 9.19 8.51 24.41
CA GLY A 197 7.81 8.32 24.87
C GLY A 197 7.27 6.92 24.60
N LEU A 198 7.72 6.26 23.52
CA LEU A 198 7.39 4.85 23.27
C LEU A 198 8.08 3.93 24.29
N LEU A 199 9.36 4.14 24.59
CA LEU A 199 10.11 3.33 25.54
C LEU A 199 9.50 3.32 26.95
N GLU A 200 8.97 4.47 27.40
CA GLU A 200 8.30 4.62 28.69
C GLU A 200 6.96 3.87 28.79
N GLN A 201 6.25 3.70 27.66
CA GLN A 201 4.94 3.05 27.63
C GLN A 201 4.99 1.52 27.57
N ILE A 202 6.15 0.94 27.22
CA ILE A 202 6.32 -0.51 27.07
C ILE A 202 6.35 -1.17 28.45
N ASP A 203 5.41 -2.09 28.69
CA ASP A 203 5.28 -2.89 29.90
C ASP A 203 4.95 -4.36 29.59
N ASP A 204 4.75 -5.17 30.63
CA ASP A 204 4.47 -6.61 30.52
C ASP A 204 3.10 -6.96 29.93
N GLU A 205 2.21 -5.97 29.74
CA GLU A 205 0.92 -6.14 29.08
C GLU A 205 1.00 -5.79 27.58
N THR A 206 2.07 -5.14 27.14
CA THR A 206 2.29 -4.80 25.73
C THR A 206 2.41 -6.05 24.86
N SER A 207 1.64 -6.05 23.77
CA SER A 207 1.69 -7.03 22.69
C SER A 207 2.67 -6.62 21.60
N CYS A 208 2.57 -5.37 21.16
CA CYS A 208 3.47 -4.82 20.16
C CYS A 208 3.61 -3.30 20.25
N VAL A 209 4.70 -2.83 19.65
CA VAL A 209 4.94 -1.41 19.35
C VAL A 209 4.96 -1.26 17.83
N VAL A 210 4.21 -0.31 17.29
CA VAL A 210 4.08 -0.05 15.85
C VAL A 210 4.72 1.29 15.52
N VAL A 211 5.73 1.29 14.67
CA VAL A 211 6.48 2.49 14.27
C VAL A 211 6.52 2.60 12.75
N GLN A 212 6.21 3.77 12.20
CA GLN A 212 6.38 4.02 10.77
C GLN A 212 7.81 4.51 10.48
N TYR A 213 8.40 4.07 9.36
CA TYR A 213 9.79 4.32 9.02
C TYR A 213 10.00 4.45 7.50
N PRO A 214 10.35 5.65 6.97
CA PRO A 214 10.23 6.97 7.60
C PRO A 214 8.78 7.29 8.01
N ASP A 215 8.62 8.13 9.00
CA ASP A 215 7.30 8.41 9.57
C ASP A 215 6.50 9.48 8.81
N ILE A 216 5.26 9.75 9.23
CA ILE A 216 4.35 10.69 8.55
C ILE A 216 4.87 12.13 8.46
N LEU A 217 5.82 12.51 9.32
CA LEU A 217 6.46 13.84 9.29
C LEU A 217 7.77 13.83 8.50
N GLY A 218 8.15 12.70 7.90
CA GLY A 218 9.42 12.50 7.20
C GLY A 218 10.60 12.21 8.12
N ARG A 219 10.37 11.94 9.41
CA ARG A 219 11.44 11.66 10.38
C ARG A 219 11.96 10.23 10.21
N ILE A 220 13.25 10.05 10.48
CA ILE A 220 13.94 8.76 10.41
C ILE A 220 14.58 8.49 11.79
N GLY A 221 14.01 7.55 12.54
CA GLY A 221 14.50 7.17 13.87
C GLY A 221 15.20 5.81 13.87
N ASP A 222 16.18 5.62 14.76
CA ASP A 222 16.76 4.30 15.04
C ASP A 222 15.76 3.48 15.88
N LEU A 223 15.39 2.30 15.38
CA LEU A 223 14.40 1.43 15.99
C LEU A 223 15.01 0.45 17.02
N THR A 224 16.34 0.39 17.12
CA THR A 224 17.07 -0.64 17.90
C THR A 224 16.67 -0.62 19.37
N ALA A 225 16.65 0.56 20.01
CA ALA A 225 16.28 0.67 21.42
C ALA A 225 14.83 0.24 21.68
N ILE A 226 13.91 0.53 20.74
CA ILE A 226 12.51 0.13 20.82
C ILE A 226 12.39 -1.39 20.70
N ALA A 227 13.14 -2.01 19.78
CA ALA A 227 13.19 -3.47 19.62
C ALA A 227 13.68 -4.14 20.92
N GLU A 228 14.81 -3.70 21.45
CA GLU A 228 15.41 -4.23 22.67
C GLU A 228 14.44 -4.15 23.85
N LYS A 229 13.81 -2.99 24.06
CA LYS A 229 12.84 -2.77 25.14
C LYS A 229 11.58 -3.62 24.96
N ALA A 230 11.04 -3.71 23.73
CA ALA A 230 9.90 -4.57 23.43
C ALA A 230 10.21 -6.04 23.76
N HIS A 231 11.38 -6.54 23.36
CA HIS A 231 11.79 -7.93 23.62
C HIS A 231 12.01 -8.25 25.10
N GLN A 232 12.55 -7.31 25.88
CA GLN A 232 12.65 -7.44 27.34
C GLN A 232 11.28 -7.73 27.98
N HIS A 233 10.22 -7.13 27.45
CA HIS A 233 8.84 -7.34 27.90
C HIS A 233 8.08 -8.42 27.12
N LYS A 234 8.76 -9.16 26.22
CA LYS A 234 8.16 -10.19 25.31
C LYS A 234 7.07 -9.63 24.37
N ALA A 235 7.13 -8.32 24.08
CA ALA A 235 6.36 -7.68 23.02
C ALA A 235 7.11 -7.77 21.68
N LEU A 236 6.42 -7.48 20.58
CA LEU A 236 7.01 -7.46 19.24
C LEU A 236 7.16 -6.02 18.72
N LEU A 237 8.25 -5.75 17.99
CA LEU A 237 8.36 -4.53 17.20
C LEU A 237 7.77 -4.76 15.80
N ILE A 238 6.85 -3.89 15.41
CA ILE A 238 6.26 -3.82 14.07
C ILE A 238 6.73 -2.53 13.41
N ALA A 239 7.42 -2.63 12.27
CA ALA A 239 7.78 -1.48 11.45
C ALA A 239 6.85 -1.35 10.24
N VAL A 240 6.42 -0.13 9.93
CA VAL A 240 5.56 0.20 8.79
C VAL A 240 6.32 1.07 7.79
N VAL A 241 6.47 0.61 6.55
CA VAL A 241 7.20 1.31 5.49
C VAL A 241 6.22 1.77 4.42
N THR A 242 5.93 3.06 4.35
CA THR A 242 5.00 3.61 3.35
C THR A 242 5.69 4.01 2.04
N GLU A 243 7.00 4.23 2.08
CA GLU A 243 7.84 4.55 0.92
C GLU A 243 9.00 3.54 0.81
N PRO A 244 8.83 2.45 0.03
CA PRO A 244 9.80 1.37 -0.04
C PRO A 244 11.09 1.74 -0.77
N VAL A 245 11.11 2.80 -1.61
CA VAL A 245 12.34 3.29 -2.25
C VAL A 245 13.32 3.85 -1.21
N ALA A 246 12.83 4.33 -0.06
CA ALA A 246 13.67 4.80 1.04
C ALA A 246 14.69 3.75 1.49
N LEU A 247 14.31 2.48 1.46
CA LEU A 247 15.15 1.35 1.90
C LEU A 247 16.33 1.06 0.94
N GLY A 248 16.41 1.75 -0.21
CA GLY A 248 17.63 1.79 -1.01
C GLY A 248 18.73 2.69 -0.41
N ALA A 249 18.36 3.62 0.47
CA ALA A 249 19.27 4.61 1.07
C ALA A 249 19.46 4.43 2.59
N ILE A 250 18.46 3.92 3.31
CA ILE A 250 18.48 3.81 4.77
C ILE A 250 18.49 2.36 5.24
N LYS A 251 18.99 2.14 6.46
CA LYS A 251 19.04 0.82 7.10
C LYS A 251 17.63 0.22 7.19
N SER A 252 17.48 -1.05 6.84
CA SER A 252 16.17 -1.71 6.85
C SER A 252 15.70 -2.02 8.27
N PRO A 253 14.37 -2.05 8.55
CA PRO A 253 13.87 -2.32 9.90
C PRO A 253 14.26 -3.69 10.45
N GLY A 254 14.37 -4.72 9.60
CA GLY A 254 14.81 -6.06 10.02
C GLY A 254 16.25 -6.10 10.51
N GLU A 255 17.15 -5.28 9.95
CA GLU A 255 18.52 -5.10 10.46
C GLU A 255 18.59 -4.33 11.79
N MET A 256 17.49 -3.74 12.22
CA MET A 256 17.27 -3.14 13.55
C MET A 256 16.38 -4.03 14.44
N ASP A 257 16.32 -5.32 14.10
CA ASP A 257 15.65 -6.39 14.84
C ASP A 257 14.12 -6.28 14.96
N ALA A 258 13.46 -5.55 14.06
CA ALA A 258 12.00 -5.57 13.92
C ALA A 258 11.49 -7.00 13.67
N ASP A 259 10.43 -7.41 14.39
CA ASP A 259 9.88 -8.77 14.31
C ASP A 259 8.97 -8.97 13.08
N ILE A 260 8.24 -7.91 12.73
CA ILE A 260 7.32 -7.84 11.60
C ILE A 260 7.56 -6.51 10.89
N VAL A 261 7.70 -6.55 9.57
CA VAL A 261 7.84 -5.35 8.74
C VAL A 261 6.74 -5.40 7.69
N VAL A 262 5.92 -4.37 7.64
CA VAL A 262 4.79 -4.25 6.72
C VAL A 262 4.88 -2.92 5.98
N GLY A 263 4.13 -2.76 4.90
CA GLY A 263 4.22 -1.52 4.16
C GLY A 263 3.37 -1.45 2.91
N GLU A 264 3.53 -0.37 2.18
CA GLU A 264 2.96 -0.17 0.86
C GLU A 264 4.07 -0.34 -0.19
N GLY A 265 3.80 -1.11 -1.25
CA GLY A 265 4.74 -1.35 -2.35
C GLY A 265 4.52 -0.45 -3.56
N GLN A 266 3.51 0.43 -3.54
CA GLN A 266 3.08 1.23 -4.68
C GLN A 266 4.21 1.93 -5.44
N SER A 267 5.15 2.57 -4.74
CA SER A 267 6.26 3.32 -5.35
C SER A 267 7.12 2.49 -6.31
N LEU A 268 7.06 1.16 -6.20
CA LEU A 268 7.76 0.23 -7.08
C LEU A 268 6.80 -0.35 -8.10
N GLY A 269 6.62 0.38 -9.22
CA GLY A 269 6.02 -0.18 -10.45
C GLY A 269 4.49 -0.15 -10.49
N VAL A 270 3.83 0.41 -9.48
CA VAL A 270 2.38 0.61 -9.47
C VAL A 270 2.10 2.11 -9.51
N GLY A 271 1.31 2.56 -10.50
CA GLY A 271 1.00 3.98 -10.66
C GLY A 271 0.03 4.53 -9.60
N LEU A 272 -0.09 5.86 -9.52
CA LEU A 272 -1.14 6.51 -8.73
C LEU A 272 -2.51 6.31 -9.41
N GLN A 273 -3.45 5.66 -8.72
CA GLN A 273 -4.77 5.28 -9.27
C GLN A 273 -5.93 5.79 -8.39
N PHE A 274 -5.74 6.94 -7.75
CA PHE A 274 -6.75 7.55 -6.85
C PHE A 274 -7.18 6.63 -5.69
N GLY A 275 -6.21 5.89 -5.11
CA GLY A 275 -6.39 5.05 -3.93
C GLY A 275 -6.07 3.56 -4.12
N GLY A 276 -6.03 3.06 -5.36
CA GLY A 276 -5.64 1.67 -5.64
C GLY A 276 -6.13 1.15 -6.99
N PRO A 277 -5.88 -0.13 -7.32
CA PRO A 277 -5.30 -1.15 -6.43
C PRO A 277 -3.79 -0.95 -6.23
N TYR A 278 -3.36 -1.00 -4.97
CA TYR A 278 -1.96 -0.98 -4.57
C TYR A 278 -1.53 -2.37 -4.06
N VAL A 279 -0.34 -2.49 -3.45
CA VAL A 279 0.20 -3.78 -3.01
C VAL A 279 0.77 -3.67 -1.60
N GLY A 280 0.00 -4.17 -0.63
CA GLY A 280 0.49 -4.28 0.72
C GLY A 280 1.62 -5.31 0.82
N LEU A 281 2.67 -4.95 1.54
CA LEU A 281 3.86 -5.78 1.79
C LEU A 281 3.80 -6.32 3.23
N PHE A 282 4.20 -7.57 3.44
CA PHE A 282 4.21 -8.19 4.76
C PHE A 282 5.36 -9.18 4.90
N GLY A 283 6.33 -8.86 5.76
CA GLY A 283 7.44 -9.70 6.14
C GLY A 283 7.55 -9.90 7.66
N CYS A 284 8.18 -10.99 8.09
CA CYS A 284 8.46 -11.23 9.50
C CYS A 284 9.66 -12.16 9.69
N LYS A 285 10.08 -12.34 10.95
CA LYS A 285 11.02 -13.39 11.35
C LYS A 285 10.45 -14.80 11.11
N GLN A 286 11.29 -15.75 10.73
CA GLN A 286 10.91 -17.11 10.33
C GLN A 286 10.13 -17.85 11.42
N LYS A 287 10.48 -17.65 12.69
CA LYS A 287 9.79 -18.25 13.84
C LYS A 287 8.29 -17.94 13.89
N TYR A 288 7.82 -16.88 13.24
CA TYR A 288 6.42 -16.45 13.25
C TYR A 288 5.63 -16.83 11.99
N VAL A 289 6.25 -17.49 10.99
CA VAL A 289 5.62 -17.80 9.68
C VAL A 289 4.28 -18.52 9.79
N ARG A 290 4.07 -19.34 10.85
CA ARG A 290 2.80 -20.05 11.07
C ARG A 290 1.62 -19.13 11.45
N GLN A 291 1.89 -17.89 11.86
CA GLN A 291 0.88 -16.88 12.22
C GLN A 291 0.66 -15.84 11.12
N MET A 292 1.45 -15.90 10.04
CA MET A 292 1.43 -14.97 8.92
C MET A 292 0.06 -14.99 8.21
N PRO A 293 -0.50 -13.83 7.84
CA PRO A 293 -1.71 -13.73 7.04
C PRO A 293 -1.43 -14.03 5.56
N GLY A 294 -2.48 -14.44 4.84
CA GLY A 294 -2.41 -14.59 3.39
C GLY A 294 -1.55 -15.75 2.89
N ARG A 295 -1.38 -15.75 1.56
CA ARG A 295 -0.73 -16.83 0.81
C ARG A 295 0.78 -16.81 1.03
N LEU A 296 1.38 -17.98 0.98
CA LEU A 296 2.83 -18.16 1.00
C LEU A 296 3.22 -19.16 -0.09
N CYS A 297 4.09 -18.74 -0.99
CA CYS A 297 4.70 -19.61 -2.00
C CYS A 297 5.98 -20.24 -1.43
N GLY A 298 6.18 -21.53 -1.65
CA GLY A 298 7.37 -22.26 -1.22
C GLY A 298 7.96 -23.11 -2.34
N GLU A 299 9.28 -23.30 -2.29
CA GLU A 299 9.99 -24.24 -3.15
C GLU A 299 9.73 -25.69 -2.67
N THR A 300 9.57 -26.61 -3.63
CA THR A 300 9.41 -28.06 -3.41
C THR A 300 10.03 -28.83 -4.57
N VAL A 301 9.94 -30.16 -4.54
CA VAL A 301 10.24 -31.04 -5.67
C VAL A 301 8.99 -31.78 -6.13
N ASP A 302 8.92 -32.10 -7.42
CA ASP A 302 7.88 -32.94 -8.01
C ASP A 302 8.19 -34.45 -7.86
N ALA A 303 7.37 -35.30 -8.50
CA ALA A 303 7.53 -36.75 -8.46
C ALA A 303 8.82 -37.27 -9.13
N GLU A 304 9.45 -36.48 -9.99
CA GLU A 304 10.72 -36.79 -10.67
C GLU A 304 11.92 -36.14 -9.95
N GLY A 305 11.69 -35.45 -8.83
CA GLY A 305 12.73 -34.74 -8.07
C GLY A 305 13.12 -33.39 -8.68
N LYS A 306 12.36 -32.88 -9.65
CA LYS A 306 12.62 -31.57 -10.25
C LYS A 306 12.05 -30.47 -9.36
N ARG A 307 12.82 -29.39 -9.20
CA ARG A 307 12.39 -28.20 -8.44
C ARG A 307 11.11 -27.60 -9.04
N GLY A 308 10.15 -27.29 -8.17
CA GLY A 308 8.94 -26.54 -8.47
C GLY A 308 8.50 -25.67 -7.29
N PHE A 309 7.44 -24.92 -7.49
CA PHE A 309 6.86 -24.01 -6.50
C PHE A 309 5.41 -24.37 -6.22
N VAL A 310 4.96 -24.18 -4.98
CA VAL A 310 3.57 -24.43 -4.56
C VAL A 310 3.12 -23.39 -3.54
N LEU A 311 1.81 -23.16 -3.44
CA LEU A 311 1.26 -22.53 -2.25
C LEU A 311 1.40 -23.49 -1.06
N THR A 312 2.04 -23.04 0.00
CA THR A 312 2.37 -23.84 1.17
C THR A 312 1.84 -23.23 2.46
N LEU A 313 1.80 -24.04 3.52
CA LEU A 313 1.20 -23.69 4.81
C LEU A 313 -0.25 -23.17 4.67
N SER A 314 -0.99 -23.65 3.66
CA SER A 314 -2.36 -23.22 3.34
C SER A 314 -3.36 -23.50 4.46
N THR A 315 -3.00 -24.37 5.42
CA THR A 315 -3.80 -24.59 6.63
C THR A 315 -4.02 -23.31 7.43
N ARG A 316 -3.20 -22.26 7.27
CA ARG A 316 -3.42 -20.93 7.88
C ARG A 316 -4.63 -20.20 7.30
N GLU A 317 -5.02 -20.49 6.07
CA GLU A 317 -5.93 -19.68 5.27
C GLU A 317 -7.41 -20.04 5.46
N GLN A 318 -8.29 -19.09 5.12
CA GLN A 318 -9.74 -19.18 5.33
C GLN A 318 -10.41 -20.39 4.66
N HIS A 319 -9.91 -20.85 3.51
CA HIS A 319 -10.54 -21.95 2.78
C HIS A 319 -10.37 -23.31 3.47
N ILE A 320 -9.40 -23.43 4.39
CA ILE A 320 -9.20 -24.62 5.22
C ILE A 320 -9.69 -24.36 6.65
N ARG A 321 -9.23 -23.27 7.27
CA ARG A 321 -9.43 -23.01 8.70
C ARG A 321 -10.64 -22.15 9.04
N ARG A 322 -11.29 -21.52 8.06
CA ARG A 322 -12.48 -20.69 8.23
C ARG A 322 -12.28 -19.66 9.34
N GLU A 323 -13.12 -19.65 10.37
CA GLU A 323 -13.06 -18.73 11.50
C GLU A 323 -11.77 -18.85 12.36
N LYS A 324 -11.02 -19.96 12.23
CA LYS A 324 -9.74 -20.18 12.92
C LYS A 324 -8.52 -19.83 12.07
N ALA A 325 -8.73 -19.26 10.88
CA ALA A 325 -7.66 -18.82 9.99
C ALA A 325 -6.88 -17.65 10.61
N THR A 326 -5.69 -17.37 10.08
CA THR A 326 -4.89 -16.23 10.52
C THR A 326 -5.44 -14.88 10.04
N SER A 327 -6.25 -14.89 8.97
CA SER A 327 -6.89 -13.73 8.37
C SER A 327 -8.08 -14.18 7.50
N ASN A 328 -8.97 -13.25 7.18
CA ASN A 328 -10.07 -13.46 6.21
C ASN A 328 -9.65 -13.23 4.75
N ILE A 329 -8.42 -12.76 4.49
CA ILE A 329 -7.91 -12.48 3.14
C ILE A 329 -8.02 -13.72 2.23
N CYS A 330 -8.43 -13.50 0.98
CA CYS A 330 -8.58 -14.55 -0.03
C CYS A 330 -7.99 -14.11 -1.38
N THR A 331 -8.72 -13.25 -2.11
CA THR A 331 -8.12 -12.44 -3.17
C THR A 331 -7.16 -11.45 -2.52
N ASN A 332 -6.01 -11.23 -3.15
CA ASN A 332 -5.00 -10.26 -2.76
C ASN A 332 -4.61 -9.41 -3.98
N SER A 333 -3.52 -8.66 -3.90
CA SER A 333 -3.05 -7.76 -4.98
C SER A 333 -2.01 -8.43 -5.89
N GLY A 334 -2.29 -9.64 -6.39
CA GLY A 334 -1.34 -10.46 -7.16
C GLY A 334 -0.79 -9.80 -8.43
N LEU A 335 -1.63 -9.07 -9.18
CA LEU A 335 -1.18 -8.36 -10.39
C LEU A 335 -0.27 -7.17 -10.04
N CYS A 336 -0.56 -6.47 -8.95
CA CYS A 336 0.31 -5.39 -8.44
C CYS A 336 1.63 -5.95 -7.88
N ALA A 337 1.61 -7.14 -7.28
CA ALA A 337 2.83 -7.85 -6.87
C ALA A 337 3.70 -8.26 -8.08
N LEU A 338 3.10 -8.62 -9.22
CA LEU A 338 3.81 -8.81 -10.48
C LEU A 338 4.42 -7.49 -10.99
N ALA A 339 3.67 -6.39 -10.96
CA ALA A 339 4.16 -5.07 -11.35
C ALA A 339 5.38 -4.65 -10.52
N PHE A 340 5.27 -4.81 -9.19
CA PHE A 340 6.36 -4.63 -8.23
C PHE A 340 7.57 -5.48 -8.58
N SER A 341 7.36 -6.77 -8.82
CA SER A 341 8.46 -7.70 -9.10
C SER A 341 9.16 -7.39 -10.42
N ALA A 342 8.40 -6.99 -11.45
CA ALA A 342 8.95 -6.57 -12.73
C ALA A 342 9.83 -5.32 -12.56
N HIS A 343 9.35 -4.30 -11.83
CA HIS A 343 10.12 -3.08 -11.61
C HIS A 343 11.37 -3.33 -10.76
N MET A 344 11.24 -4.06 -9.65
CA MET A 344 12.37 -4.44 -8.80
C MET A 344 13.42 -5.25 -9.54
N THR A 345 13.01 -6.12 -10.48
CA THR A 345 13.94 -6.88 -11.31
C THR A 345 14.70 -5.99 -12.30
N LEU A 346 14.05 -4.97 -12.87
CA LEU A 346 14.70 -3.99 -13.75
C LEU A 346 15.71 -3.12 -13.01
N LEU A 347 15.38 -2.72 -11.78
CA LEU A 347 16.27 -1.91 -10.94
C LEU A 347 17.45 -2.73 -10.42
N GLY A 348 17.18 -3.92 -9.89
CA GLY A 348 18.11 -4.63 -9.03
C GLY A 348 18.53 -3.79 -7.81
N GLU A 349 19.52 -4.26 -7.05
CA GLU A 349 20.03 -3.49 -5.90
C GLU A 349 20.64 -2.16 -6.34
N LYS A 350 21.49 -2.18 -7.39
CA LYS A 350 22.20 -0.99 -7.86
C LYS A 350 21.22 0.11 -8.31
N GLY A 351 20.24 -0.25 -9.14
CA GLY A 351 19.26 0.71 -9.63
C GLY A 351 18.36 1.25 -8.51
N LEU A 352 17.98 0.42 -7.53
CA LEU A 352 17.22 0.88 -6.37
C LEU A 352 18.01 1.89 -5.53
N ARG A 353 19.30 1.64 -5.29
CA ARG A 353 20.18 2.59 -4.59
C ARG A 353 20.34 3.90 -5.36
N GLU A 354 20.54 3.83 -6.68
CA GLU A 354 20.66 5.02 -7.54
C GLU A 354 19.35 5.84 -7.55
N LEU A 355 18.20 5.17 -7.65
CA LEU A 355 16.88 5.80 -7.58
C LEU A 355 16.66 6.49 -6.22
N ALA A 356 16.98 5.80 -5.12
CA ALA A 356 16.86 6.36 -3.78
C ALA A 356 17.74 7.61 -3.61
N MET A 357 19.00 7.55 -4.03
CA MET A 357 19.90 8.70 -3.95
C MET A 357 19.47 9.87 -4.83
N LEU A 358 18.90 9.61 -6.01
CA LEU A 358 18.32 10.64 -6.87
C LEU A 358 17.16 11.37 -6.18
N ASN A 359 16.25 10.62 -5.57
CA ASN A 359 15.08 11.15 -4.87
C ASN A 359 15.50 11.98 -3.66
N HIS A 360 16.43 11.45 -2.85
CA HIS A 360 16.97 12.19 -1.71
C HIS A 360 17.67 13.48 -2.12
N LYS A 361 18.51 13.45 -3.18
CA LYS A 361 19.18 14.66 -3.69
C LYS A 361 18.16 15.74 -4.07
N LYS A 362 17.10 15.38 -4.80
CA LYS A 362 16.05 16.30 -5.21
C LYS A 362 15.26 16.84 -4.01
N ALA A 363 14.97 15.99 -3.02
CA ALA A 363 14.30 16.41 -1.80
C ALA A 363 15.14 17.41 -1.00
N VAL A 364 16.46 17.20 -0.87
CA VAL A 364 17.37 18.16 -0.23
C VAL A 364 17.39 19.49 -0.98
N GLN A 365 17.43 19.47 -2.32
CA GLN A 365 17.34 20.69 -3.14
C GLN A 365 16.04 21.46 -2.88
N ALA A 366 14.90 20.76 -2.88
CA ALA A 366 13.59 21.35 -2.62
C ALA A 366 13.49 21.91 -1.19
N ALA A 367 13.91 21.15 -0.18
CA ALA A 367 13.88 21.59 1.22
C ALA A 367 14.73 22.85 1.41
N ASN A 368 15.95 22.88 0.86
CA ASN A 368 16.82 24.05 0.93
C ASN A 368 16.20 25.27 0.26
N ARG A 369 15.61 25.09 -0.94
CA ARG A 369 15.01 26.17 -1.72
C ARG A 369 13.76 26.76 -1.07
N LEU A 370 12.86 25.90 -0.60
CA LEU A 370 11.59 26.30 0.01
C LEU A 370 11.82 26.95 1.38
N SER A 371 12.85 26.51 2.12
CA SER A 371 13.20 27.09 3.44
C SER A 371 13.83 28.49 3.37
N GLN A 372 14.17 28.99 2.18
CA GLN A 372 14.60 30.40 2.03
C GLN A 372 13.41 31.37 1.98
N ILE A 373 12.18 30.87 1.82
CA ILE A 373 10.98 31.69 1.74
C ILE A 373 10.64 32.21 3.15
N SER A 374 10.39 33.51 3.26
CA SER A 374 9.95 34.11 4.53
C SER A 374 8.65 33.44 5.01
N GLY A 375 8.60 33.09 6.29
CA GLY A 375 7.45 32.37 6.87
C GLY A 375 7.50 30.85 6.71
N VAL A 376 8.56 30.28 6.13
CA VAL A 376 8.76 28.82 5.99
C VAL A 376 9.93 28.35 6.85
N LYS A 377 9.71 27.32 7.65
CA LYS A 377 10.76 26.63 8.41
C LYS A 377 10.75 25.13 8.09
N LEU A 378 11.91 24.56 7.75
CA LEU A 378 12.07 23.10 7.71
C LEU A 378 12.02 22.52 9.11
N LEU A 379 11.18 21.50 9.32
CA LEU A 379 11.09 20.79 10.59
C LEU A 379 12.23 19.78 10.78
N ASN A 380 12.54 19.04 9.71
CA ASN A 380 13.36 17.83 9.80
C ASN A 380 14.87 18.14 9.76
N ASP A 381 15.63 17.47 10.64
CA ASP A 381 17.10 17.40 10.55
C ASP A 381 17.57 16.30 9.58
N SER A 382 16.77 15.23 9.45
CA SER A 382 17.01 14.12 8.53
C SER A 382 15.69 13.63 7.94
N PHE A 383 15.68 13.34 6.64
CA PHE A 383 14.53 12.85 5.89
C PHE A 383 15.01 12.15 4.60
N PHE A 384 14.13 11.35 3.99
CA PHE A 384 14.42 10.70 2.71
C PHE A 384 13.97 11.59 1.54
N ASN A 385 12.74 11.40 1.06
CA ASN A 385 12.16 12.08 -0.09
C ASN A 385 10.89 12.88 0.25
N GLU A 386 10.46 12.82 1.51
CA GLU A 386 9.32 13.53 2.06
C GLU A 386 9.72 14.20 3.37
N PHE A 387 9.37 15.47 3.54
CA PHE A 387 9.73 16.28 4.71
C PHE A 387 8.60 17.25 5.06
N THR A 388 8.65 17.78 6.28
CA THR A 388 7.67 18.72 6.82
C THR A 388 8.22 20.14 6.81
N LEU A 389 7.47 21.04 6.19
CA LEU A 389 7.62 22.49 6.35
C LEU A 389 6.61 22.99 7.38
N VAL A 390 7.05 23.86 8.28
CA VAL A 390 6.19 24.61 9.20
C VAL A 390 6.01 26.00 8.63
N LEU A 391 4.78 26.35 8.28
CA LEU A 391 4.42 27.66 7.76
C LEU A 391 4.01 28.60 8.91
N ASP A 392 4.14 29.90 8.71
CA ASP A 392 3.62 30.92 9.62
C ASP A 392 2.08 31.05 9.58
N LYS A 393 1.47 30.53 8.52
CA LYS A 393 0.01 30.46 8.29
C LYS A 393 -0.50 29.00 8.32
N ASP A 394 -1.81 28.84 8.42
CA ASP A 394 -2.47 27.54 8.21
C ASP A 394 -2.20 27.03 6.80
N ALA A 395 -1.70 25.79 6.68
CA ALA A 395 -1.35 25.20 5.40
C ALA A 395 -2.57 24.89 4.52
N ARG A 396 -3.76 24.71 5.07
CA ARG A 396 -4.99 24.35 4.32
C ARG A 396 -5.39 25.40 3.27
N PRO A 397 -5.56 26.69 3.60
CA PRO A 397 -5.85 27.71 2.60
C PRO A 397 -4.71 27.88 1.59
N VAL A 398 -3.45 27.77 2.03
CA VAL A 398 -2.27 27.89 1.16
C VAL A 398 -2.26 26.79 0.10
N VAL A 399 -2.36 25.51 0.49
CA VAL A 399 -2.38 24.40 -0.49
C VAL A 399 -3.59 24.49 -1.42
N ARG A 400 -4.73 25.01 -0.95
CA ARG A 400 -5.89 25.22 -1.80
C ARG A 400 -5.64 26.30 -2.86
N GLN A 401 -5.10 27.44 -2.45
CA GLN A 401 -4.75 28.53 -3.36
C GLN A 401 -3.75 28.07 -4.43
N LEU A 402 -2.72 27.31 -4.04
CA LEU A 402 -1.75 26.78 -4.99
C LEU A 402 -2.39 25.74 -5.93
N ALA A 403 -3.29 24.89 -5.42
CA ALA A 403 -4.05 23.96 -6.28
C ALA A 403 -4.92 24.70 -7.31
N ASP A 404 -5.53 25.84 -6.94
CA ASP A 404 -6.28 26.71 -7.86
C ASP A 404 -5.38 27.35 -8.94
N GLN A 405 -4.10 27.57 -8.62
CA GLN A 405 -3.06 27.98 -9.58
C GLN A 405 -2.44 26.81 -10.36
N ARG A 406 -3.02 25.62 -10.23
CA ARG A 406 -2.53 24.39 -10.83
C ARG A 406 -1.16 23.94 -10.29
N ILE A 407 -0.94 24.01 -8.98
CA ILE A 407 0.26 23.49 -8.31
C ILE A 407 -0.18 22.61 -7.13
N LEU A 408 0.17 21.32 -7.15
CA LEU A 408 -0.13 20.39 -6.05
C LEU A 408 1.02 20.39 -5.03
N ALA A 409 1.04 21.44 -4.20
CA ALA A 409 2.12 21.87 -3.32
C ALA A 409 2.38 21.02 -2.05
N GLY A 410 1.93 19.78 -2.02
CA GLY A 410 2.02 18.92 -0.84
C GLY A 410 0.72 18.75 -0.06
N VAL A 411 0.81 18.05 1.08
CA VAL A 411 -0.34 17.66 1.90
C VAL A 411 -0.32 18.45 3.21
N SER A 412 -1.37 19.25 3.44
CA SER A 412 -1.55 19.93 4.73
C SER A 412 -1.79 18.91 5.85
N LEU A 413 -0.99 18.97 6.92
CA LEU A 413 -1.21 18.16 8.12
C LEU A 413 -2.55 18.50 8.80
N GLY A 414 -3.01 19.76 8.71
CA GLY A 414 -4.34 20.14 9.18
C GLY A 414 -5.50 19.47 8.42
N ARG A 415 -5.26 18.90 7.22
CA ARG A 415 -6.24 18.05 6.52
C ARG A 415 -6.22 16.62 7.04
N LEU A 416 -5.03 16.10 7.37
CA LEU A 416 -4.86 14.75 7.91
C LEU A 416 -5.28 14.65 9.40
N TYR A 417 -5.14 15.76 10.13
CA TYR A 417 -5.43 15.90 11.55
C TYR A 417 -6.32 17.12 11.81
N PRO A 418 -7.59 17.11 11.36
CA PRO A 418 -8.47 18.29 11.42
C PRO A 418 -8.71 18.80 12.84
N ASP A 419 -8.66 17.91 13.84
CA ASP A 419 -8.94 18.21 15.24
C ASP A 419 -7.67 18.53 16.07
N VAL A 420 -6.49 18.59 15.44
CA VAL A 420 -5.21 18.84 16.12
C VAL A 420 -4.67 20.20 15.68
N THR A 421 -5.18 21.27 16.29
CA THR A 421 -4.86 22.67 15.92
C THR A 421 -3.35 22.95 15.77
N PRO A 422 -2.45 22.46 16.65
CA PRO A 422 -1.01 22.70 16.50
C PRO A 422 -0.40 22.17 15.19
N LEU A 423 -1.02 21.20 14.52
CA LEU A 423 -0.54 20.64 13.25
C LEU A 423 -1.03 21.42 12.02
N ALA A 424 -1.92 22.42 12.17
CA ALA A 424 -2.51 23.14 11.04
C ALA A 424 -1.48 23.87 10.16
N HIS A 425 -0.33 24.22 10.74
CA HIS A 425 0.76 24.93 10.08
C HIS A 425 1.73 23.99 9.33
N GLY A 426 1.59 22.68 9.50
CA GLY A 426 2.46 21.71 8.85
C GLY A 426 2.04 21.41 7.42
N LEU A 427 3.02 21.41 6.53
CA LEU A 427 2.91 21.03 5.12
C LEU A 427 3.90 19.90 4.82
N LEU A 428 3.38 18.73 4.47
CA LEU A 428 4.19 17.62 3.95
C LEU A 428 4.49 17.85 2.47
N VAL A 429 5.77 17.81 2.12
CA VAL A 429 6.25 17.97 0.75
C VAL A 429 7.01 16.71 0.38
N ALA A 430 6.58 16.04 -0.69
CA ALA A 430 7.26 14.88 -1.26
C ALA A 430 7.88 15.22 -2.62
N VAL A 431 9.07 14.71 -2.87
CA VAL A 431 9.84 14.94 -4.09
C VAL A 431 10.36 13.61 -4.61
N THR A 432 10.23 13.34 -5.90
CA THR A 432 10.71 12.08 -6.50
C THR A 432 11.57 12.36 -7.73
N GLU A 433 12.03 11.32 -8.40
CA GLU A 433 12.79 11.41 -9.66
C GLU A 433 11.99 12.11 -10.77
N THR A 434 10.67 12.15 -10.61
CA THR A 434 9.74 12.75 -11.57
C THR A 434 9.53 14.25 -11.37
N SER A 435 10.02 14.82 -10.27
CA SER A 435 9.96 16.26 -9.98
C SER A 435 11.08 16.99 -10.70
N THR A 436 10.77 18.09 -11.38
CA THR A 436 11.74 18.91 -12.12
C THR A 436 12.11 20.19 -11.37
N ASP A 437 13.28 20.76 -11.70
CA ASP A 437 13.74 22.01 -11.09
C ASP A 437 12.82 23.20 -11.45
N GLY A 438 12.22 23.17 -12.64
CA GLY A 438 11.22 24.16 -13.06
C GLY A 438 9.94 24.10 -12.22
N GLU A 439 9.39 22.90 -12.01
CA GLU A 439 8.22 22.70 -11.14
C GLU A 439 8.50 23.13 -9.68
N LEU A 440 9.73 22.92 -9.20
CA LEU A 440 10.15 23.37 -7.88
C LEU A 440 10.16 24.90 -7.78
N GLU A 441 10.69 25.60 -8.78
CA GLU A 441 10.68 27.07 -8.79
C GLU A 441 9.28 27.66 -8.96
N GLU A 442 8.41 27.02 -9.75
CA GLU A 442 6.98 27.36 -9.83
C GLU A 442 6.31 27.24 -8.46
N PHE A 443 6.54 26.13 -7.75
CA PHE A 443 6.04 25.94 -6.39
C PHE A 443 6.61 27.01 -5.45
N ALA A 444 7.92 27.22 -5.43
CA ALA A 444 8.55 28.17 -4.53
C ALA A 444 8.04 29.61 -4.73
N THR A 445 7.88 30.04 -5.99
CA THR A 445 7.35 31.37 -6.33
C THR A 445 5.90 31.52 -5.89
N ALA A 446 5.06 30.51 -6.15
CA ALA A 446 3.65 30.53 -5.76
C ALA A 446 3.47 30.51 -4.23
N LEU A 447 4.32 29.76 -3.52
CA LEU A 447 4.32 29.70 -2.06
C LEU A 447 4.72 31.05 -1.46
N GLU A 448 5.79 31.68 -1.96
CA GLU A 448 6.22 33.02 -1.53
C GLU A 448 5.10 34.06 -1.72
N GLY A 449 4.40 34.01 -2.85
CA GLY A 449 3.24 34.88 -3.12
C GLY A 449 2.02 34.62 -2.22
N ALA A 450 1.84 33.39 -1.71
CA ALA A 450 0.74 33.05 -0.79
C ALA A 450 1.07 33.38 0.68
N LEU A 451 2.35 33.42 1.04
CA LEU A 451 2.83 33.74 2.39
C LEU A 451 3.08 35.24 2.60
N SER A 452 3.37 35.99 1.53
CA SER A 452 3.29 37.45 1.52
C SER A 452 1.86 37.94 1.84
#